data_AF-A0A944N2K9-F1
#
_entry.id   AF-A0A944N2K9-F1
#
_cell.length_a   1.000
_cell.length_b   1.000
_cell.length_c   1.000
_cell.angle_alpha   90.00
_cell.angle_beta   90.00
_cell.angle_gamma   90.00
#
_symmetry.space_group_name_H-M   'P 1'
#
loop_
_entity.id
_entity.type
_entity.pdbx_description
1 polymer ?
#
loop_
_entity_poly.entity_id
_entity_poly.type
_entity_poly.pdbx_seq_one_letter_code
_entity_poly.pdbx_strand_id
1 'polypeptide(L)'
;WQSAGNVWRLNDQPWHWSWYFAAQTPTATWLLAVLSFLAAISLSVGFFTRTAACIAFAGYVSAVNRAPLNTFGFDDALGIMLLPMIIGNAGARFSIDSLFKKVRPVPNIETTIAMRLIQVHLCILYFFSGCGKLLGASWWEGTALWGAVANIQYRTIDLTFLAWHPLLVNALTLGALFWEISYAALIWPRLTRPLFLMTAVFVHLGIGLTMGMLEFGIAMLIANMAFLPSQLNTLHNNTTP
;
A
#
# COMPACT_ATOMS: atom_id res chain seq x y z
N TRP A 1 -15.98 -8.87 -17.06
CA TRP A 1 -15.01 -8.15 -17.93
C TRP A 1 -15.78 -7.38 -18.98
N GLN A 2 -15.67 -6.05 -19.00
CA GLN A 2 -16.36 -5.21 -19.98
C GLN A 2 -15.59 -5.16 -21.31
N SER A 3 -16.30 -5.02 -22.42
CA SER A 3 -15.66 -4.82 -23.74
C SER A 3 -14.80 -3.54 -23.73
N ALA A 4 -13.80 -3.46 -24.61
CA ALA A 4 -12.94 -2.28 -24.70
C ALA A 4 -13.76 -0.98 -24.89
N GLY A 5 -14.77 -1.02 -25.76
CA GLY A 5 -15.66 0.12 -26.02
C GLY A 5 -16.48 0.58 -24.82
N ASN A 6 -16.93 -0.34 -23.95
CA ASN A 6 -17.68 0.04 -22.75
C ASN A 6 -16.76 0.61 -21.66
N VAL A 7 -15.51 0.15 -21.56
CA VAL A 7 -14.54 0.74 -20.62
C VAL A 7 -14.16 2.15 -21.05
N TRP A 8 -13.97 2.41 -22.35
CA TRP A 8 -13.72 3.77 -22.83
C TRP A 8 -14.85 4.76 -22.50
N ARG A 9 -16.11 4.31 -22.48
CA ARG A 9 -17.26 5.18 -22.14
C ARG A 9 -17.45 5.39 -20.64
N LEU A 10 -16.92 4.49 -19.81
CA LEU A 10 -16.97 4.58 -18.35
C LEU A 10 -15.74 5.30 -17.77
N ASN A 11 -14.67 5.44 -18.55
CA ASN A 11 -13.49 6.24 -18.22
C ASN A 11 -13.57 7.57 -18.97
N ASP A 12 -13.96 8.64 -18.28
CA ASP A 12 -13.97 10.01 -18.83
C ASP A 12 -12.55 10.60 -19.06
N GLN A 13 -11.49 9.81 -18.88
CA GLN A 13 -10.10 10.24 -18.99
C GLN A 13 -9.41 9.58 -20.21
N PRO A 14 -9.06 10.33 -21.26
CA PRO A 14 -8.54 9.77 -22.51
C PRO A 14 -7.12 9.18 -22.40
N TRP A 15 -6.45 9.35 -21.26
CA TRP A 15 -5.04 9.00 -21.05
C TRP A 15 -4.82 7.67 -20.32
N HIS A 16 -5.89 6.94 -19.96
CA HIS A 16 -5.78 5.70 -19.20
C HIS A 16 -5.21 4.57 -20.08
N TRP A 17 -4.00 4.11 -19.75
CA TRP A 17 -3.35 3.02 -20.46
C TRP A 17 -3.73 1.65 -19.89
N SER A 18 -3.99 0.67 -20.75
CA SER A 18 -4.18 -0.73 -20.37
C SER A 18 -3.81 -1.64 -21.54
N TRP A 19 -2.98 -2.65 -21.32
CA TRP A 19 -2.66 -3.62 -22.36
C TRP A 19 -3.86 -4.50 -22.76
N TYR A 20 -4.94 -4.48 -21.96
CA TYR A 20 -6.17 -5.19 -22.28
C TYR A 20 -6.93 -4.53 -23.43
N PHE A 21 -6.59 -3.29 -23.82
CA PHE A 21 -7.14 -2.69 -25.04
C PHE A 21 -6.61 -3.36 -26.31
N ALA A 22 -5.41 -3.95 -26.27
CA ALA A 22 -4.88 -4.74 -27.38
C ALA A 22 -5.52 -6.14 -27.47
N ALA A 23 -6.10 -6.64 -26.37
CA ALA A 23 -6.75 -7.95 -26.30
C ALA A 23 -8.22 -7.86 -26.72
N GLN A 24 -8.49 -8.04 -28.01
CA GLN A 24 -9.85 -7.98 -28.57
C GLN A 24 -10.64 -9.29 -28.40
N THR A 25 -9.96 -10.41 -28.13
CA THR A 25 -10.60 -11.72 -27.92
C THR A 25 -10.62 -12.09 -26.43
N PRO A 26 -11.60 -12.93 -26.00
CA PRO A 26 -11.62 -13.47 -24.64
C PRO A 26 -10.34 -14.24 -24.30
N THR A 27 -9.81 -15.00 -25.26
CA THR A 27 -8.58 -15.79 -25.10
C THR A 27 -7.37 -14.89 -24.84
N ALA A 28 -7.19 -13.82 -25.62
CA ALA A 28 -6.09 -12.87 -25.40
C ALA A 28 -6.19 -12.17 -24.04
N THR A 29 -7.41 -11.84 -23.60
CA THR A 29 -7.65 -11.24 -22.28
C THR A 29 -7.25 -12.19 -21.16
N TRP A 30 -7.67 -13.47 -21.25
CA TRP A 30 -7.28 -14.50 -20.29
C TRP A 30 -5.77 -14.75 -20.26
N LEU A 31 -5.10 -14.77 -21.41
CA LEU A 31 -3.65 -14.93 -21.47
C LEU A 31 -2.92 -13.78 -20.76
N LEU A 32 -3.31 -12.52 -20.99
CA LEU A 32 -2.74 -11.37 -20.28
C LEU A 32 -3.04 -11.40 -18.77
N ALA A 33 -4.23 -11.85 -18.37
CA ALA A 33 -4.58 -12.01 -16.96
C ALA A 33 -3.73 -13.09 -16.28
N VAL A 34 -3.58 -14.25 -16.91
CA VAL A 34 -2.72 -15.34 -16.42
C VAL A 34 -1.26 -14.89 -16.37
N LEU A 35 -0.78 -14.16 -17.38
CA LEU A 35 0.58 -13.59 -17.37
C LEU A 35 0.78 -12.63 -16.20
N SER A 36 -0.18 -11.72 -15.95
CA SER A 36 -0.15 -10.79 -14.80
C SER A 36 -0.08 -11.55 -13.48
N PHE A 37 -0.91 -12.59 -13.35
CA PHE A 37 -1.02 -13.39 -12.14
C PHE A 37 0.26 -14.20 -11.86
N LEU A 38 0.80 -14.86 -12.89
CA LEU A 38 2.07 -15.58 -12.79
C LEU A 38 3.23 -14.63 -12.47
N ALA A 39 3.25 -13.42 -13.06
CA ALA A 39 4.25 -12.41 -12.72
C ALA A 39 4.14 -11.95 -11.26
N ALA A 40 2.93 -11.77 -10.74
CA ALA A 40 2.71 -11.44 -9.33
C ALA A 40 3.22 -12.56 -8.41
N ILE A 41 2.89 -13.82 -8.69
CA ILE A 41 3.42 -14.98 -7.94
C ILE A 41 4.94 -15.03 -8.00
N SER A 42 5.51 -14.89 -9.20
CA SER A 42 6.96 -14.87 -9.43
C SER A 42 7.64 -13.76 -8.63
N LEU A 43 7.03 -12.57 -8.57
CA LEU A 43 7.51 -11.46 -7.76
C LEU A 43 7.42 -11.76 -6.26
N SER A 44 6.33 -12.35 -5.78
CA SER A 44 6.13 -12.70 -4.37
C SER A 44 7.18 -13.69 -3.86
N VAL A 45 7.60 -14.66 -4.68
CA VAL A 45 8.67 -15.60 -4.32
C VAL A 45 10.07 -15.08 -4.67
N GLY A 46 10.17 -13.96 -5.38
CA GLY A 46 11.43 -13.36 -5.81
C GLY A 46 12.16 -14.18 -6.88
N PHE A 47 11.42 -14.68 -7.88
CA PHE A 47 11.96 -15.34 -9.08
C PHE A 47 11.90 -14.37 -10.26
N PHE A 48 13.03 -14.15 -10.95
CA PHE A 48 13.20 -13.12 -11.98
C PHE A 48 12.65 -11.76 -11.54
N THR A 49 12.98 -11.35 -10.32
CA THR A 49 12.29 -10.32 -9.52
C THR A 49 12.02 -9.03 -10.32
N ARG A 50 13.02 -8.49 -11.03
CA ARG A 50 12.87 -7.23 -11.77
C ARG A 50 11.92 -7.35 -12.97
N THR A 51 12.05 -8.43 -13.74
CA THR A 51 11.18 -8.70 -14.89
C THR A 51 9.75 -8.98 -14.40
N ALA A 52 9.60 -9.78 -13.35
CA ALA A 52 8.32 -10.05 -12.71
C ALA A 52 7.67 -8.75 -12.19
N ALA A 53 8.43 -7.84 -11.59
CA ALA A 53 7.94 -6.54 -11.14
C ALA A 53 7.42 -5.68 -12.30
N CYS A 54 8.15 -5.60 -13.42
CA CYS A 54 7.69 -4.85 -14.60
C CYS A 54 6.37 -5.40 -15.15
N ILE A 55 6.27 -6.73 -15.30
CA ILE A 55 5.08 -7.38 -15.86
C ILE A 55 3.90 -7.28 -14.88
N ALA A 56 4.15 -7.49 -13.58
CA ALA A 56 3.13 -7.36 -12.53
C ALA A 56 2.61 -5.91 -12.45
N PHE A 57 3.50 -4.91 -12.53
CA PHE A 57 3.10 -3.50 -12.57
C PHE A 57 2.26 -3.16 -13.80
N ALA A 58 2.67 -3.61 -14.99
CA ALA A 58 1.91 -3.40 -16.22
C ALA A 58 0.52 -4.06 -16.14
N GLY A 59 0.44 -5.29 -15.64
CA GLY A 59 -0.81 -6.01 -15.44
C GLY A 59 -1.72 -5.36 -14.41
N TYR A 60 -1.13 -4.88 -13.31
CA TYR A 60 -1.81 -4.18 -12.23
C TYR A 60 -2.42 -2.85 -12.71
N VAL A 61 -1.62 -1.95 -13.30
CA VAL A 61 -2.10 -0.68 -13.88
C VAL A 61 -3.20 -0.94 -14.92
N SER A 62 -3.00 -1.97 -15.76
CA SER A 62 -3.98 -2.36 -16.76
C SER A 62 -5.30 -2.84 -16.16
N ALA A 63 -5.27 -3.52 -15.00
CA ALA A 63 -6.46 -4.01 -14.31
C ALA A 63 -7.22 -2.88 -13.60
N VAL A 64 -6.52 -2.03 -12.85
CA VAL A 64 -7.07 -0.83 -12.18
C VAL A 64 -7.79 0.06 -13.17
N ASN A 65 -7.12 0.37 -14.31
CA ASN A 65 -7.71 1.21 -15.34
C ASN A 65 -8.90 0.55 -16.07
N ARG A 66 -9.06 -0.78 -16.00
CA ARG A 66 -10.19 -1.52 -16.60
C ARG A 66 -11.36 -1.70 -15.65
N ALA A 67 -11.17 -1.48 -14.35
CA ALA A 67 -12.19 -1.64 -13.33
C ALA A 67 -12.14 -0.51 -12.27
N PRO A 68 -12.24 0.77 -12.66
CA PRO A 68 -12.10 1.90 -11.72
C PRO A 68 -13.19 1.95 -10.64
N LEU A 69 -14.33 1.28 -10.86
CA LEU A 69 -15.39 1.18 -9.85
C LEU A 69 -15.08 0.14 -8.75
N ASN A 70 -14.06 -0.69 -8.96
CA ASN A 70 -13.64 -1.72 -8.00
C ASN A 70 -12.38 -1.32 -7.23
N THR A 71 -11.80 -0.17 -7.53
CA THR A 71 -10.54 0.27 -6.93
C THR A 71 -10.79 1.03 -5.63
N PHE A 72 -9.93 0.83 -4.65
CA PHE A 72 -9.94 1.56 -3.38
C PHE A 72 -8.50 1.77 -2.87
N GLY A 73 -8.34 2.29 -1.64
CA GLY A 73 -7.01 2.68 -1.13
C GLY A 73 -5.94 1.59 -1.12
N PHE A 74 -6.32 0.30 -1.16
CA PHE A 74 -5.36 -0.81 -1.33
C PHE A 74 -4.65 -0.76 -2.67
N ASP A 75 -5.40 -0.46 -3.74
CA ASP A 75 -4.87 -0.34 -5.08
C ASP A 75 -3.85 0.82 -5.13
N ASP A 76 -4.20 1.98 -4.58
CA ASP A 76 -3.25 3.11 -4.52
C ASP A 76 -1.94 2.74 -3.81
N ALA A 77 -2.05 2.05 -2.67
CA ALA A 77 -0.89 1.57 -1.91
C ALA A 77 -0.05 0.56 -2.70
N LEU A 78 -0.68 -0.42 -3.36
CA LEU A 78 0.02 -1.42 -4.19
C LEU A 78 0.74 -0.77 -5.37
N GLY A 79 0.09 0.14 -6.08
CA GLY A 79 0.68 0.83 -7.23
C GLY A 79 1.94 1.60 -6.85
N ILE A 80 1.87 2.30 -5.72
CA ILE A 80 2.99 3.04 -5.13
C ILE A 80 4.15 2.11 -4.75
N MET A 81 3.88 0.90 -4.26
CA MET A 81 4.92 -0.05 -3.83
C MET A 81 5.54 -0.82 -4.99
N LEU A 82 4.79 -1.12 -6.05
CA LEU A 82 5.30 -1.88 -7.20
C LEU A 82 6.37 -1.11 -7.99
N LEU A 83 6.24 0.22 -8.11
CA LEU A 83 7.20 1.03 -8.87
C LEU A 83 8.63 0.99 -8.27
N PRO A 84 8.84 1.20 -6.95
CA PRO A 84 10.12 0.96 -6.29
C PRO A 84 10.68 -0.45 -6.47
N MET A 85 9.85 -1.49 -6.63
CA MET A 85 10.31 -2.87 -6.86
C MET A 85 10.93 -3.08 -8.24
N ILE A 86 10.58 -2.25 -9.22
CA ILE A 86 11.21 -2.25 -10.56
C ILE A 86 12.62 -1.63 -10.50
N ILE A 87 12.78 -0.63 -9.63
CA ILE A 87 14.03 0.14 -9.48
C ILE A 87 14.99 -0.59 -8.55
N GLY A 88 14.51 -1.03 -7.39
CA GLY A 88 15.31 -1.61 -6.33
C GLY A 88 15.72 -3.05 -6.59
N ASN A 89 16.75 -3.51 -5.87
CA ASN A 89 17.21 -4.89 -5.93
C ASN A 89 16.53 -5.75 -4.86
N ALA A 90 15.19 -5.87 -4.92
CA ALA A 90 14.41 -6.65 -3.96
C ALA A 90 14.78 -8.15 -3.97
N GLY A 91 15.26 -8.65 -5.11
CA GLY A 91 15.69 -10.02 -5.31
C GLY A 91 17.07 -10.37 -4.71
N ALA A 92 17.65 -9.53 -3.86
CA ALA A 92 19.02 -9.70 -3.38
C ALA A 92 19.20 -10.55 -2.11
N ARG A 93 18.13 -10.78 -1.31
CA ARG A 93 18.25 -11.44 0.00
C ARG A 93 17.17 -12.49 0.29
N PHE A 94 15.91 -12.08 0.30
CA PHE A 94 14.79 -12.98 0.61
C PHE A 94 14.04 -13.33 -0.67
N SER A 95 14.71 -14.07 -1.56
CA SER A 95 14.22 -14.36 -2.91
C SER A 95 14.79 -15.68 -3.43
N ILE A 96 14.08 -16.34 -4.34
CA ILE A 96 14.62 -17.48 -5.09
C ILE A 96 15.85 -17.05 -5.92
N ASP A 97 15.85 -15.84 -6.49
CA ASP A 97 16.99 -15.29 -7.24
C ASP A 97 18.29 -15.28 -6.43
N SER A 98 18.21 -15.05 -5.11
CA SER A 98 19.37 -15.02 -4.21
C SER A 98 19.97 -16.41 -3.97
N LEU A 99 19.18 -17.48 -4.06
CA LEU A 99 19.68 -18.86 -3.93
C LEU A 99 20.66 -19.21 -5.04
N PHE A 100 20.45 -18.65 -6.23
CA PHE A 100 21.32 -18.84 -7.39
C PHE A 100 22.52 -17.88 -7.40
N LYS A 101 22.46 -16.79 -6.63
CA LYS A 101 23.53 -15.77 -6.54
C LYS A 101 24.24 -15.86 -5.19
N LYS A 102 25.37 -16.57 -5.13
CA LYS A 102 26.20 -16.73 -3.91
C LYS A 102 26.93 -15.45 -3.43
N VAL A 103 26.58 -14.27 -3.95
CA VAL A 103 27.24 -13.00 -3.62
C VAL A 103 26.49 -12.31 -2.50
N ARG A 104 27.19 -11.88 -1.45
CA ARG A 104 26.58 -11.10 -0.36
C ARG A 104 26.02 -9.79 -0.93
N PRO A 105 24.77 -9.43 -0.61
CA PRO A 105 24.18 -8.18 -1.08
C PRO A 105 24.96 -6.99 -0.50
N VAL A 106 25.58 -6.19 -1.38
CA VAL A 106 26.26 -4.94 -1.04
C VAL A 106 25.23 -3.80 -1.09
N PRO A 107 25.30 -2.79 -0.21
CA PRO A 107 24.47 -1.60 -0.33
C PRO A 107 24.55 -0.99 -1.73
N ASN A 108 23.40 -0.82 -2.39
CA ASN A 108 23.31 -0.29 -3.75
C ASN A 108 22.46 1.00 -3.75
N ILE A 109 22.84 1.95 -4.61
CA ILE A 109 22.11 3.21 -4.83
C ILE A 109 20.66 2.95 -5.25
N GLU A 110 20.41 1.94 -6.10
CA GLU A 110 19.06 1.58 -6.55
C GLU A 110 18.15 1.19 -5.38
N THR A 111 18.69 0.45 -4.40
CA THR A 111 17.93 0.04 -3.21
C THR A 111 17.66 1.26 -2.33
N THR A 112 18.64 2.17 -2.20
CA THR A 112 18.45 3.43 -1.48
C THR A 112 17.35 4.27 -2.13
N ILE A 113 17.37 4.42 -3.46
CA ILE A 113 16.35 5.17 -4.22
C ILE A 113 14.97 4.54 -4.02
N ALA A 114 14.85 3.22 -4.20
CA ALA A 114 13.58 2.51 -4.01
C ALA A 114 13.02 2.72 -2.59
N MET A 115 13.86 2.59 -1.56
CA MET A 115 13.44 2.84 -0.18
C MET A 115 13.00 4.28 0.07
N ARG A 116 13.73 5.27 -0.47
CA ARG A 116 13.35 6.68 -0.36
C ARG A 116 12.04 6.99 -1.10
N LEU A 117 11.82 6.37 -2.25
CA LEU A 117 10.56 6.50 -2.99
C LEU A 117 9.38 5.98 -2.18
N ILE A 118 9.49 4.81 -1.55
CA ILE A 118 8.42 4.29 -0.67
C ILE A 118 8.14 5.27 0.47
N GLN A 119 9.20 5.76 1.14
CA GLN A 119 9.07 6.70 2.25
C GLN A 119 8.38 8.00 1.83
N VAL A 120 8.80 8.61 0.72
CA VAL A 120 8.21 9.85 0.20
C VAL A 120 6.77 9.63 -0.24
N HIS A 121 6.46 8.54 -0.94
CA HIS A 121 5.08 8.26 -1.33
C HIS A 121 4.16 8.04 -0.12
N LEU A 122 4.62 7.40 0.96
CA LEU A 122 3.85 7.31 2.19
C LEU A 122 3.57 8.68 2.81
N CYS A 123 4.58 9.56 2.84
CA CYS A 123 4.38 10.94 3.30
C CYS A 123 3.32 11.66 2.48
N ILE A 124 3.37 11.54 1.15
CA ILE A 124 2.38 12.12 0.23
C ILE A 124 1.00 11.52 0.48
N LEU A 125 0.89 10.20 0.54
CA LEU A 125 -0.38 9.48 0.73
C LEU A 125 -1.06 9.91 2.02
N TYR A 126 -0.37 9.85 3.16
CA TYR A 126 -0.97 10.26 4.43
C TYR A 126 -1.29 11.74 4.47
N PHE A 127 -0.39 12.60 4.00
CA PHE A 127 -0.62 14.04 4.03
C PHE A 127 -1.86 14.43 3.23
N PHE A 128 -1.99 13.96 1.99
CA PHE A 128 -3.15 14.28 1.16
C PHE A 128 -4.43 13.55 1.62
N SER A 129 -4.32 12.35 2.19
CA SER A 129 -5.47 11.69 2.85
C SER A 129 -5.99 12.54 4.01
N GLY A 130 -5.09 13.06 4.85
CA GLY A 130 -5.43 13.95 5.96
C GLY A 130 -5.99 15.29 5.50
N CYS A 131 -5.39 15.92 4.48
CA CYS A 131 -5.92 17.15 3.89
C CYS A 131 -7.32 16.95 3.29
N GLY A 132 -7.59 15.83 2.63
CA GLY A 132 -8.92 15.50 2.14
C GLY A 132 -9.95 15.41 3.28
N LYS A 133 -9.55 14.85 4.43
CA LYS A 133 -10.39 14.77 5.62
C LYS A 133 -10.70 16.15 6.23
N LEU A 134 -9.79 17.13 6.15
CA LEU A 134 -10.05 18.51 6.61
C LEU A 134 -11.23 19.19 5.89
N LEU A 135 -11.63 18.69 4.72
CA LEU A 135 -12.79 19.21 3.98
C LEU A 135 -14.12 18.69 4.52
N GLY A 136 -14.13 17.66 5.37
CA GLY A 136 -15.34 17.04 5.91
C GLY A 136 -15.69 17.54 7.30
N ALA A 137 -16.93 18.02 7.50
CA ALA A 137 -17.42 18.52 8.79
C ALA A 137 -17.31 17.48 9.92
N SER A 138 -17.59 16.20 9.63
CA SER A 138 -17.51 15.12 10.62
C SER A 138 -16.11 14.90 11.20
N TRP A 139 -15.05 15.28 10.50
CA TRP A 139 -13.68 15.22 11.02
C TRP A 139 -13.43 16.32 12.05
N TRP A 140 -13.93 17.53 11.80
CA TRP A 140 -13.85 18.65 12.74
C TRP A 140 -14.72 18.44 13.98
N GLU A 141 -15.91 17.89 13.80
CA GLU A 141 -16.81 17.52 14.89
C GLU A 141 -16.32 16.29 15.68
N GLY A 142 -15.32 15.57 15.16
CA GLY A 142 -14.77 14.35 15.76
C GLY A 142 -15.73 13.16 15.72
N THR A 143 -16.66 13.13 14.78
CA THR A 143 -17.68 12.08 14.62
C THR A 143 -17.38 11.13 13.46
N ALA A 144 -16.38 11.43 12.62
CA ALA A 144 -16.09 10.66 11.41
C ALA A 144 -15.83 9.17 11.68
N LEU A 145 -15.09 8.83 12.75
CA LEU A 145 -14.81 7.43 13.06
C LEU A 145 -16.06 6.67 13.51
N TRP A 146 -17.04 7.34 14.12
CA TRP A 146 -18.34 6.75 14.42
C TRP A 146 -19.09 6.38 13.13
N GLY A 147 -19.11 7.28 12.14
CA GLY A 147 -19.73 7.00 10.83
C GLY A 147 -19.10 5.80 10.14
N ALA A 148 -17.77 5.65 10.23
CA ALA A 148 -17.03 4.50 9.72
C ALA A 148 -17.43 3.19 10.43
N VAL A 149 -17.45 3.18 11.77
CA VAL A 149 -17.77 1.98 12.58
C VAL A 149 -19.24 1.56 12.47
N ALA A 150 -20.15 2.52 12.38
CA ALA A 150 -21.59 2.26 12.26
C ALA A 150 -22.00 1.81 10.85
N ASN A 151 -21.10 1.87 9.86
CA ASN A 151 -21.42 1.49 8.49
C ASN A 151 -21.51 -0.03 8.33
N ILE A 152 -22.75 -0.54 8.33
CA ILE A 152 -23.07 -1.97 8.19
C ILE A 152 -22.56 -2.62 6.89
N GLN A 153 -22.26 -1.84 5.85
CA GLN A 153 -21.78 -2.37 4.58
C GLN A 153 -20.29 -2.69 4.59
N TYR A 154 -19.51 -2.01 5.45
CA TYR A 154 -18.05 -2.12 5.49
C TYR A 154 -17.51 -2.67 6.81
N ARG A 155 -18.34 -2.87 7.83
CA ARG A 155 -17.88 -3.38 9.13
C ARG A 155 -17.68 -4.90 9.14
N THR A 156 -16.56 -5.34 9.69
CA THR A 156 -16.26 -6.75 9.99
C THR A 156 -16.50 -7.09 11.45
N ILE A 157 -16.15 -6.17 12.37
CA ILE A 157 -16.35 -6.32 13.82
C ILE A 157 -17.35 -5.28 14.30
N ASP A 158 -18.30 -5.68 15.14
CA ASP A 158 -19.25 -4.76 15.75
C ASP A 158 -18.58 -3.92 16.85
N LEU A 159 -18.30 -2.66 16.54
CA LEU A 159 -17.84 -1.68 17.53
C LEU A 159 -18.89 -0.60 17.81
N THR A 160 -20.19 -0.86 17.54
CA THR A 160 -21.26 0.13 17.77
C THR A 160 -21.41 0.53 19.24
N PHE A 161 -20.89 -0.26 20.18
CA PHE A 161 -20.80 0.13 21.58
C PHE A 161 -20.00 1.44 21.81
N LEU A 162 -19.14 1.83 20.85
CA LEU A 162 -18.42 3.12 20.92
C LEU A 162 -19.37 4.33 20.91
N ALA A 163 -20.64 4.17 20.51
CA ALA A 163 -21.67 5.20 20.69
C ALA A 163 -21.79 5.67 22.15
N TRP A 164 -21.53 4.78 23.11
CA TRP A 164 -21.58 5.09 24.54
C TRP A 164 -20.34 5.86 25.03
N HIS A 165 -19.32 6.02 24.17
CA HIS A 165 -18.05 6.68 24.48
C HIS A 165 -17.72 7.80 23.48
N PRO A 166 -18.56 8.85 23.36
CA PRO A 166 -18.40 9.89 22.35
C PRO A 166 -17.08 10.66 22.45
N LEU A 167 -16.55 10.87 23.67
CA LEU A 167 -15.24 11.51 23.86
C LEU A 167 -14.09 10.65 23.32
N LEU A 168 -14.19 9.32 23.43
CA LEU A 168 -13.19 8.42 22.87
C LEU A 168 -13.22 8.45 21.34
N VAL A 169 -14.41 8.41 20.74
CA VAL A 169 -14.59 8.54 19.28
C VAL A 169 -14.01 9.87 18.79
N ASN A 170 -14.29 10.96 19.50
CA ASN A 170 -13.77 12.28 19.17
C ASN A 170 -12.24 12.32 19.22
N ALA A 171 -11.65 11.84 20.31
CA ALA A 171 -10.19 11.76 20.47
C ALA A 171 -9.52 10.91 19.38
N LEU A 172 -10.11 9.75 19.04
CA LEU A 172 -9.60 8.89 17.97
C LEU A 172 -9.72 9.54 16.58
N THR A 173 -10.85 10.23 16.31
CA THR A 173 -11.08 10.92 15.03
C THR A 173 -10.07 12.04 14.82
N LEU A 174 -9.93 12.94 15.81
CA LEU A 174 -8.99 14.06 15.74
C LEU A 174 -7.53 13.57 15.81
N GLY A 175 -7.26 12.50 16.57
CA GLY A 175 -5.95 11.86 16.65
C GLY A 175 -5.51 11.27 15.31
N ALA A 176 -6.40 10.57 14.60
CA ALA A 176 -6.12 10.06 13.25
C ALA A 176 -5.83 11.20 12.27
N LEU A 177 -6.62 12.28 12.30
CA LEU A 177 -6.43 13.46 11.47
C LEU A 177 -5.07 14.14 11.74
N PHE A 178 -4.75 14.39 13.01
CA PHE A 178 -3.46 14.95 13.40
C PHE A 178 -2.30 14.05 12.95
N TRP A 179 -2.42 12.74 13.18
CA TRP A 179 -1.39 11.78 12.83
C TRP A 179 -1.12 11.76 11.32
N GLU A 180 -2.16 11.69 10.48
CA GLU A 180 -1.98 11.66 9.03
C GLU A 180 -1.33 12.92 8.47
N ILE A 181 -1.79 14.10 8.89
CA ILE A 181 -1.25 15.39 8.41
C ILE A 181 0.19 15.58 8.88
N SER A 182 0.47 15.26 10.14
CA SER A 182 1.80 15.45 10.71
C SER A 182 2.78 14.34 10.36
N TYR A 183 2.32 13.20 9.82
CA TYR A 183 3.14 12.04 9.47
C TYR A 183 4.34 12.44 8.61
N ALA A 184 4.09 13.22 7.54
CA ALA A 184 5.11 13.62 6.57
C ALA A 184 6.28 14.39 7.19
N ALA A 185 6.06 15.09 8.32
CA ALA A 185 7.09 15.84 9.04
C ALA A 185 7.67 15.04 10.22
N LEU A 186 6.82 14.35 10.98
CA LEU A 186 7.18 13.75 12.27
C LEU A 186 7.63 12.29 12.17
N ILE A 187 7.56 11.65 11.00
CA ILE A 187 8.12 10.30 10.82
C ILE A 187 9.66 10.28 10.72
N TRP A 188 10.30 11.40 10.35
CA TRP A 188 11.75 11.45 10.10
C TRP A 188 12.61 11.55 11.37
N PRO A 189 12.25 12.38 12.38
CA PRO A 189 13.06 12.51 13.58
C PRO A 189 13.11 11.20 14.37
N ARG A 190 14.30 10.84 14.88
CA ARG A 190 14.53 9.56 15.57
C ARG A 190 13.65 9.39 16.82
N LEU A 191 13.30 10.51 17.47
CA LEU A 191 12.50 10.52 18.70
C LEU A 191 11.03 10.23 18.44
N THR A 192 10.44 10.82 17.40
CA THR A 192 9.01 10.71 17.08
C THR A 192 8.69 9.50 16.22
N ARG A 193 9.64 9.03 15.40
CA ARG A 193 9.45 7.90 14.48
C ARG A 193 8.87 6.64 15.13
N PRO A 194 9.35 6.12 16.27
CA PRO A 194 8.79 4.91 16.88
C PRO A 194 7.32 5.08 17.27
N LEU A 195 6.96 6.27 17.80
CA LEU A 195 5.58 6.59 18.14
C LEU A 195 4.70 6.58 16.89
N PHE A 196 5.13 7.23 15.81
CA PHE A 196 4.36 7.27 14.56
C PHE A 196 4.20 5.89 13.91
N LEU A 197 5.24 5.04 13.97
CA LEU A 197 5.16 3.66 13.48
C LEU A 197 4.25 2.79 14.35
N MET A 198 4.29 2.95 15.67
CA MET A 198 3.37 2.26 16.58
C MET A 198 1.92 2.67 16.32
N THR A 199 1.66 3.97 16.14
CA THR A 199 0.33 4.46 15.75
C THR A 199 -0.09 3.92 14.39
N ALA A 200 0.82 3.83 13.41
CA ALA A 200 0.54 3.19 12.12
C ALA A 200 0.06 1.74 12.31
N VAL A 201 0.70 0.99 13.23
CA VAL A 201 0.29 -0.37 13.55
C VAL A 201 -1.15 -0.42 14.04
N PHE A 202 -1.51 0.41 15.03
CA PHE A 202 -2.86 0.43 15.58
C PHE A 202 -3.91 0.89 14.56
N VAL A 203 -3.60 1.94 13.79
CA VAL A 203 -4.51 2.46 12.76
C VAL A 203 -4.79 1.40 11.69
N HIS A 204 -3.74 0.79 11.13
CA HIS A 204 -3.90 -0.14 10.01
C HIS A 204 -4.42 -1.52 10.42
N LEU A 205 -4.07 -2.00 11.62
CA LEU A 205 -4.74 -3.18 12.18
C LEU A 205 -6.21 -2.88 12.52
N GLY A 206 -6.50 -1.70 13.07
CA GLY A 206 -7.87 -1.27 13.34
C GLY A 206 -8.72 -1.27 12.08
N ILE A 207 -8.26 -0.60 11.02
CA ILE A 207 -8.93 -0.57 9.71
C ILE A 207 -9.08 -1.99 9.15
N GLY A 208 -7.99 -2.78 9.14
CA GLY A 208 -7.99 -4.10 8.54
C GLY A 208 -8.91 -5.11 9.24
N LEU A 209 -8.97 -5.06 10.58
CA LEU A 209 -9.78 -6.00 11.37
C LEU A 209 -11.24 -5.57 11.51
N THR A 210 -11.52 -4.26 11.48
CA THR A 210 -12.86 -3.75 11.83
C THR A 210 -13.65 -3.25 10.63
N MET A 211 -12.99 -2.85 9.54
CA MET A 211 -13.61 -2.16 8.39
C MET A 211 -13.53 -2.94 7.07
N GLY A 212 -13.37 -4.27 7.10
CA GLY A 212 -13.43 -5.09 5.89
C GLY A 212 -12.32 -4.83 4.86
N MET A 213 -11.22 -4.19 5.30
CA MET A 213 -10.14 -3.71 4.44
C MET A 213 -8.79 -4.30 4.91
N LEU A 214 -8.74 -5.62 5.12
CA LEU A 214 -7.57 -6.30 5.67
C LEU A 214 -6.36 -6.18 4.73
N GLU A 215 -6.59 -6.27 3.42
CA GLU A 215 -5.58 -6.14 2.39
C GLU A 215 -4.91 -4.77 2.43
N PHE A 216 -5.71 -3.70 2.58
CA PHE A 216 -5.20 -2.35 2.77
C PHE A 216 -4.38 -2.23 4.05
N GLY A 217 -4.89 -2.72 5.18
CA GLY A 217 -4.19 -2.69 6.46
C GLY A 217 -2.81 -3.36 6.37
N ILE A 218 -2.74 -4.57 5.80
CA ILE A 218 -1.48 -5.30 5.63
C ILE A 218 -0.53 -4.56 4.69
N ALA A 219 -1.01 -4.08 3.54
CA ALA A 219 -0.21 -3.33 2.58
C ALA A 219 0.44 -2.09 3.23
N MET A 220 -0.34 -1.33 3.99
CA MET A 220 0.16 -0.14 4.67
C MET A 220 1.15 -0.50 5.78
N LEU A 221 0.92 -1.56 6.56
CA LEU A 221 1.90 -2.04 7.55
C LEU A 221 3.25 -2.37 6.90
N ILE A 222 3.23 -3.14 5.80
CA ILE A 222 4.42 -3.50 5.04
C ILE A 222 5.13 -2.25 4.51
N ALA A 223 4.38 -1.30 3.94
CA ALA A 223 4.96 -0.06 3.45
C ALA A 223 5.66 0.74 4.56
N ASN A 224 5.04 0.85 5.75
CA ASN A 224 5.61 1.56 6.91
C ASN A 224 6.92 0.92 7.40
N MET A 225 7.16 -0.37 7.13
CA MET A 225 8.44 -1.01 7.44
C MET A 225 9.63 -0.33 6.75
N ALA A 226 9.39 0.44 5.67
CA ALA A 226 10.42 1.23 5.01
C ALA A 226 11.11 2.26 5.93
N PHE A 227 10.50 2.65 7.05
CA PHE A 227 11.06 3.57 8.04
C PHE A 227 11.76 2.85 9.21
N LEU A 228 11.70 1.52 9.29
CA LEU A 228 12.37 0.77 10.34
C LEU A 228 13.90 0.92 10.22
N PRO A 229 14.62 0.97 11.35
CA PRO A 229 16.09 0.94 11.33
C PRO A 229 16.58 -0.34 10.64
N SER A 230 17.61 -0.22 9.80
CA SER A 230 18.28 -1.37 9.15
C SER A 230 19.08 -2.27 10.10
N GLN A 231 18.95 -2.08 11.41
CA GLN A 231 19.78 -2.69 12.47
C GLN A 231 19.49 -4.17 12.75
N LEU A 232 18.62 -4.83 11.96
CA LEU A 232 18.46 -6.29 12.02
C LEU A 232 19.74 -7.08 11.67
N ASN A 233 20.84 -6.42 11.32
CA ASN A 233 22.15 -7.03 11.07
C ASN A 233 23.16 -6.88 12.22
N THR A 234 22.90 -6.13 13.29
CA THR A 234 23.87 -5.98 14.40
C THR A 234 23.75 -7.07 15.47
N LEU A 235 22.67 -7.85 15.49
CA LEU A 235 22.52 -8.96 16.44
C LEU A 235 23.39 -10.18 16.11
N HIS A 236 23.99 -10.25 14.92
CA HIS A 236 24.90 -11.34 14.52
C HIS A 236 26.39 -10.97 14.63
N ASN A 237 26.72 -9.67 14.78
CA ASN A 237 28.11 -9.22 14.86
C ASN A 237 28.64 -9.14 16.31
N ASN A 238 27.79 -9.37 17.31
CA ASN A 238 28.18 -9.37 18.72
C ASN A 238 28.38 -10.79 19.30
N THR A 239 28.45 -11.83 18.45
CA THR A 239 28.61 -13.24 18.90
C THR A 239 29.75 -14.00 18.23
N THR A 240 30.82 -13.31 17.82
CA THR A 240 32.12 -13.96 17.56
C THR A 240 33.21 -13.17 18.29
N PRO A 241 34.13 -13.88 18.97
CA PRO A 241 34.69 -13.53 20.28
C PRO A 241 35.56 -12.26 20.31
#